data_AF-A0AAV7DDP4-F1
#
_entry.id   AF-A0AAV7DDP4-F1
#
_cell.length_a   1.000
_cell.length_b   1.000
_cell.length_c   1.000
_cell.angle_alpha   90.00
_cell.angle_beta   90.00
_cell.angle_gamma   90.00
#
_symmetry.space_group_name_H-M   'P 1'
#
loop_
_entity.id
_entity.type
_entity.pdbx_description
1 polymer ?
#
loop_
_entity_poly.entity_id
_entity_poly.type
_entity_poly.pdbx_seq_one_letter_code
_entity_poly.pdbx_strand_id
1 'polypeptide(L)'
;MAMVSGGWGDPNGDTNGMGKGYPRNSEEDEASPPGGMSDPEQGDEERPGIQVDCVVCGDKSSGKHYGVFTCEGCKSFFKRSIRRNLSYTCRSNRDCQIDQHHRNQCQYCRLKKCFRVGMRKEAVQRGRIPPSHSSASPTAAPGGAEYFNGQPVSELISQLLRAEPYPASRYGSQYAQQGSVMGIDNICELAARLLFSTVEWSRNIPYFPELAMADQVSLLRLSWSELFVLNAAQSALPLHMAPLLAAAGFHASPMSADRVVSFMDQIRVFQDQVEKLNRLQVDSAEYACLKAIALFTSDACGLTDPAHVESLQEKAQVALTEYVRAQYPSQPQRFGRLLLRLPALRAVPASLISQLFFMRLVGKTPIETLIRDMLLSGSSFNWPYSSGQ
;
A
#
# COMPACT_ATOMS: atom_id res chain seq x y z
N MET A 1 -9.25 27.95 54.73
CA MET A 1 -8.41 27.13 55.63
C MET A 1 -7.33 26.47 54.77
N ALA A 2 -6.10 26.29 55.30
CA ALA A 2 -4.93 25.54 54.77
C ALA A 2 -4.85 25.29 53.24
N MET A 3 -3.86 25.75 52.45
CA MET A 3 -2.48 26.19 52.70
C MET A 3 -1.56 25.19 53.44
N VAL A 4 -0.64 24.58 52.69
CA VAL A 4 0.70 24.10 53.08
C VAL A 4 1.65 24.51 51.92
N SER A 5 2.97 24.64 52.11
CA SER A 5 3.84 25.34 51.16
C SER A 5 5.29 24.84 51.06
N GLY A 6 5.90 25.04 49.89
CA GLY A 6 7.35 24.89 49.62
C GLY A 6 7.75 23.58 48.92
N GLY A 7 8.84 23.50 48.12
CA GLY A 7 9.74 24.56 47.62
C GLY A 7 11.20 24.44 48.09
N TRP A 8 12.11 25.10 47.34
CA TRP A 8 13.58 25.23 47.57
C TRP A 8 14.40 23.93 47.38
N GLY A 9 15.58 23.90 46.73
CA GLY A 9 16.25 24.93 45.92
C GLY A 9 17.75 24.60 45.64
N ASP A 10 18.30 25.02 44.50
CA ASP A 10 19.75 25.10 44.24
C ASP A 10 20.41 26.24 45.07
N PRO A 11 21.74 26.24 45.32
CA PRO A 11 22.59 27.19 44.55
C PRO A 11 24.11 26.86 44.36
N ASN A 12 24.67 27.43 43.28
CA ASN A 12 26.04 27.95 43.07
C ASN A 12 27.32 27.08 43.15
N GLY A 13 28.31 27.46 42.31
CA GLY A 13 29.71 27.01 42.38
C GLY A 13 30.56 27.40 41.15
N ASP A 14 31.06 28.64 41.09
CA ASP A 14 31.90 29.16 39.98
C ASP A 14 33.34 28.60 39.94
N THR A 15 34.01 28.66 38.78
CA THR A 15 35.42 29.16 38.66
C THR A 15 35.90 29.38 37.21
N ASN A 16 36.92 30.23 37.04
CA ASN A 16 37.53 30.63 35.76
C ASN A 16 38.73 29.76 35.34
N GLY A 17 39.14 29.82 34.06
CA GLY A 17 40.47 29.35 33.62
C GLY A 17 40.81 29.65 32.15
N MET A 18 41.83 30.46 31.91
CA MET A 18 42.39 30.75 30.58
C MET A 18 43.89 30.44 30.51
N GLY A 19 44.36 29.83 29.41
CA GLY A 19 45.63 30.23 28.79
C GLY A 19 46.82 29.25 28.73
N LYS A 20 47.21 28.91 27.48
CA LYS A 20 48.58 28.68 26.95
C LYS A 20 49.43 27.46 27.38
N GLY A 21 49.94 26.75 26.37
CA GLY A 21 51.14 25.89 26.43
C GLY A 21 51.57 25.40 25.03
N TYR A 22 52.83 25.63 24.64
CA TYR A 22 53.53 25.15 23.42
C TYR A 22 54.91 24.59 23.85
N PRO A 23 55.48 23.54 23.21
CA PRO A 23 56.21 23.62 21.91
C PRO A 23 55.71 22.56 20.90
N ARG A 24 55.79 22.70 19.56
CA ARG A 24 56.87 23.08 18.59
C ARG A 24 57.82 21.93 18.22
N ASN A 25 57.55 21.29 17.08
CA ASN A 25 58.48 20.98 15.96
C ASN A 25 57.76 20.12 14.87
N SER A 26 58.21 19.98 13.62
CA SER A 26 58.93 20.90 12.70
C SER A 26 59.18 20.22 11.33
N GLU A 27 58.61 20.76 10.23
CA GLU A 27 58.96 20.45 8.82
C GLU A 27 58.72 18.96 8.38
N GLU A 28 58.66 18.55 7.09
CA GLU A 28 58.97 19.16 5.77
C GLU A 28 57.81 18.99 4.74
N ASP A 29 57.97 19.53 3.52
CA ASP A 29 57.01 19.58 2.40
C ASP A 29 56.92 18.32 1.52
N GLU A 30 55.88 18.22 0.67
CA GLU A 30 56.03 18.20 -0.81
C GLU A 30 54.67 18.18 -1.57
N ALA A 31 54.71 18.40 -2.89
CA ALA A 31 53.56 18.83 -3.69
C ALA A 31 52.83 17.74 -4.51
N SER A 32 51.65 18.11 -5.04
CA SER A 32 50.86 17.28 -5.96
C SER A 32 51.41 17.28 -7.40
N PRO A 33 51.44 16.14 -8.13
CA PRO A 33 51.71 16.10 -9.56
C PRO A 33 50.42 16.31 -10.41
N PRO A 34 50.51 16.89 -11.63
CA PRO A 34 49.39 17.12 -12.54
C PRO A 34 49.12 15.93 -13.49
N GLY A 35 48.06 16.04 -14.30
CA GLY A 35 47.71 15.05 -15.34
C GLY A 35 48.53 15.16 -16.64
N GLY A 36 48.45 14.12 -17.49
CA GLY A 36 49.12 14.02 -18.79
C GLY A 36 48.21 13.50 -19.91
N MET A 37 48.68 13.61 -21.16
CA MET A 37 47.88 13.40 -22.39
C MET A 37 47.71 11.92 -22.83
N SER A 38 46.99 11.74 -23.94
CA SER A 38 46.47 10.49 -24.51
C SER A 38 47.36 9.80 -25.56
N ASP A 39 46.91 8.61 -25.96
CA ASP A 39 47.22 7.85 -27.19
C ASP A 39 48.59 7.12 -27.29
N PRO A 40 48.72 6.03 -28.09
CA PRO A 40 47.71 5.30 -28.88
C PRO A 40 47.58 3.79 -28.51
N GLU A 41 46.75 3.06 -29.27
CA GLU A 41 46.50 1.60 -29.13
C GLU A 41 47.68 0.70 -29.57
N GLN A 42 47.88 -0.45 -28.89
CA GLN A 42 48.60 -1.59 -29.49
C GLN A 42 48.33 -2.94 -28.79
N GLY A 43 48.04 -3.99 -29.58
CA GLY A 43 48.30 -5.40 -29.24
C GLY A 43 47.28 -6.17 -28.38
N ASP A 44 46.45 -7.01 -29.03
CA ASP A 44 45.86 -8.19 -28.39
C ASP A 44 46.92 -9.30 -28.30
N GLU A 45 47.22 -9.81 -27.10
CA GLU A 45 47.87 -11.11 -26.88
C GLU A 45 47.07 -11.96 -25.89
N GLU A 46 46.76 -13.20 -26.28
CA GLU A 46 45.92 -14.10 -25.49
C GLU A 46 46.62 -14.59 -24.22
N ARG A 47 46.30 -13.99 -23.07
CA ARG A 47 46.52 -14.65 -21.78
C ARG A 47 45.64 -15.91 -21.70
N PRO A 48 46.19 -17.09 -21.32
CA PRO A 48 45.45 -18.35 -21.33
C PRO A 48 44.23 -18.29 -20.40
N GLY A 49 43.05 -18.16 -21.00
CA GLY A 49 41.80 -17.93 -20.27
C GLY A 49 41.41 -19.14 -19.42
N ILE A 50 41.43 -18.97 -18.09
CA ILE A 50 40.89 -19.96 -17.14
C ILE A 50 39.45 -20.26 -17.53
N GLN A 51 39.19 -21.49 -18.00
CA GLN A 51 37.85 -21.92 -18.37
C GLN A 51 37.04 -22.16 -17.09
N VAL A 52 36.19 -21.20 -16.74
CA VAL A 52 35.28 -21.30 -15.59
C VAL A 52 33.95 -21.86 -16.05
N ASP A 53 33.41 -22.82 -15.30
CA ASP A 53 32.11 -23.40 -15.59
C ASP A 53 30.94 -22.64 -14.94
N CYS A 54 29.76 -22.79 -15.53
CA CYS A 54 28.52 -22.24 -15.01
C CYS A 54 28.14 -22.95 -13.70
N VAL A 55 28.27 -22.27 -12.56
CA VAL A 55 27.95 -22.84 -11.23
C VAL A 55 26.51 -23.34 -11.09
N VAL A 56 25.60 -22.93 -11.98
CA VAL A 56 24.22 -23.43 -12.05
C VAL A 56 24.14 -24.82 -12.72
N CYS A 57 24.95 -25.14 -13.73
CA CYS A 57 24.73 -26.33 -14.58
C CYS A 57 25.96 -26.99 -15.25
N GLY A 58 27.19 -26.60 -14.96
CA GLY A 58 28.40 -27.23 -15.54
C GLY A 58 28.64 -26.96 -17.04
N ASP A 59 27.85 -26.05 -17.63
CA ASP A 59 28.02 -25.57 -19.01
C ASP A 59 29.05 -24.43 -19.06
N LYS A 60 29.82 -24.28 -20.14
CA LYS A 60 30.91 -23.28 -20.23
C LYS A 60 30.42 -21.87 -19.91
N SER A 61 31.08 -21.16 -18.97
CA SER A 61 30.65 -19.80 -18.59
C SER A 61 30.98 -18.78 -19.67
N SER A 62 30.09 -17.79 -19.81
CA SER A 62 30.30 -16.55 -20.58
C SER A 62 30.65 -15.37 -19.65
N GLY A 63 31.33 -15.64 -18.53
CA GLY A 63 31.68 -14.66 -17.50
C GLY A 63 30.66 -14.51 -16.36
N LYS A 64 30.85 -13.49 -15.53
CA LYS A 64 29.99 -13.20 -14.37
C LYS A 64 28.67 -12.54 -14.80
N HIS A 65 27.55 -13.16 -14.45
CA HIS A 65 26.20 -12.62 -14.68
C HIS A 65 25.42 -12.62 -13.37
N TYR A 66 24.86 -11.47 -12.99
CA TYR A 66 24.11 -11.28 -11.74
C TYR A 66 24.88 -11.74 -10.48
N GLY A 67 26.19 -11.51 -10.47
CA GLY A 67 27.10 -11.77 -9.34
C GLY A 67 28.03 -12.97 -9.49
N VAL A 68 27.67 -13.98 -10.30
CA VAL A 68 28.41 -15.26 -10.37
C VAL A 68 28.63 -15.77 -11.79
N PHE A 69 29.60 -16.66 -11.98
CA PHE A 69 29.95 -17.22 -13.29
C PHE A 69 28.84 -18.14 -13.82
N THR A 70 28.21 -17.76 -14.94
CA THR A 70 27.19 -18.58 -15.60
C THR A 70 27.37 -18.64 -17.11
N CYS A 71 26.73 -19.58 -17.77
CA CYS A 71 26.54 -19.56 -19.22
C CYS A 71 25.33 -18.69 -19.62
N GLU A 72 25.27 -18.30 -20.89
CA GLU A 72 24.17 -17.49 -21.46
C GLU A 72 22.78 -18.09 -21.22
N GLY A 73 22.67 -19.43 -21.22
CA GLY A 73 21.41 -20.14 -20.96
C GLY A 73 20.85 -19.90 -19.55
N CYS A 74 21.70 -19.91 -18.52
CA CYS A 74 21.29 -19.69 -17.13
C CYS A 74 21.12 -18.20 -16.81
N LYS A 75 22.01 -17.33 -17.32
CA LYS A 75 21.83 -15.87 -17.36
C LYS A 75 20.48 -15.47 -17.94
N SER A 76 20.14 -15.98 -19.12
CA SER A 76 18.90 -15.63 -19.83
C SER A 76 17.65 -16.24 -19.21
N PHE A 77 17.75 -17.45 -18.65
CA PHE A 77 16.69 -18.03 -17.83
C PHE A 77 16.39 -17.13 -16.61
N PHE A 78 17.39 -16.85 -15.77
CA PHE A 78 17.25 -16.03 -14.57
C PHE A 78 16.69 -14.64 -14.91
N LYS A 79 17.25 -13.96 -15.92
CA LYS A 79 16.76 -12.67 -16.44
C LYS A 79 15.25 -12.68 -16.75
N ARG A 80 14.75 -13.74 -17.38
CA ARG A 80 13.32 -13.87 -17.73
C ARG A 80 12.46 -14.17 -16.50
N SER A 81 12.88 -15.13 -15.66
CA SER A 81 12.15 -15.50 -14.44
C SER A 81 12.01 -14.32 -13.48
N ILE A 82 13.07 -13.51 -13.30
CA ILE A 82 13.02 -12.31 -12.48
C ILE A 82 12.17 -11.20 -13.13
N ARG A 83 12.41 -10.84 -14.40
CA ARG A 83 11.69 -9.72 -15.06
C ARG A 83 10.19 -9.96 -15.19
N ARG A 84 9.74 -11.21 -15.32
CA ARG A 84 8.33 -11.60 -15.40
C ARG A 84 7.77 -12.15 -14.06
N ASN A 85 8.55 -12.05 -12.97
CA ASN A 85 8.25 -12.57 -11.63
C ASN A 85 7.62 -13.97 -11.62
N LEU A 86 8.18 -14.90 -12.43
CA LEU A 86 7.60 -16.22 -12.68
C LEU A 86 7.79 -17.15 -11.48
N SER A 87 6.68 -17.61 -10.90
CA SER A 87 6.67 -18.77 -10.04
C SER A 87 6.70 -20.07 -10.87
N TYR A 88 7.28 -21.13 -10.33
CA TYR A 88 7.36 -22.44 -10.95
C TYR A 88 7.04 -23.53 -9.92
N THR A 89 6.46 -24.65 -10.37
CA THR A 89 6.16 -25.80 -9.50
C THR A 89 7.02 -27.00 -9.89
N CYS A 90 7.63 -27.67 -8.91
CA CYS A 90 8.30 -28.95 -9.13
C CYS A 90 7.26 -30.08 -9.18
N ARG A 91 7.40 -31.02 -10.12
CA ARG A 91 6.58 -32.24 -10.24
C ARG A 91 7.23 -33.45 -9.54
N SER A 92 8.13 -33.19 -8.59
CA SER A 92 8.99 -34.19 -7.93
C SER A 92 9.40 -33.66 -6.55
N ASN A 93 10.37 -34.30 -5.88
CA ASN A 93 10.87 -34.01 -4.54
C ASN A 93 11.52 -32.62 -4.29
N ARG A 94 11.36 -31.64 -5.19
CA ARG A 94 11.96 -30.29 -5.12
C ARG A 94 13.51 -30.24 -5.10
N ASP A 95 14.20 -31.32 -5.45
CA ASP A 95 15.67 -31.37 -5.55
C ASP A 95 16.16 -32.10 -6.81
N CYS A 96 15.51 -31.85 -7.96
CA CYS A 96 15.95 -32.34 -9.26
C CYS A 96 17.36 -31.84 -9.60
N GLN A 97 18.22 -32.72 -10.13
CA GLN A 97 19.55 -32.35 -10.60
C GLN A 97 19.49 -31.38 -11.80
N ILE A 98 20.52 -30.53 -11.90
CA ILE A 98 20.62 -29.45 -12.89
C ILE A 98 22.03 -29.45 -13.47
N ASP A 99 22.17 -30.09 -14.63
CA ASP A 99 23.36 -30.20 -15.47
C ASP A 99 23.13 -29.57 -16.87
N GLN A 100 24.10 -29.65 -17.78
CA GLN A 100 24.06 -29.03 -19.10
C GLN A 100 22.90 -29.52 -19.98
N HIS A 101 22.49 -30.78 -19.85
CA HIS A 101 21.45 -31.40 -20.67
C HIS A 101 20.07 -31.30 -19.99
N HIS A 102 19.98 -31.60 -18.69
CA HIS A 102 18.71 -31.76 -17.98
C HIS A 102 18.19 -30.48 -17.31
N ARG A 103 18.96 -29.39 -17.28
CA ARG A 103 18.55 -28.06 -16.77
C ARG A 103 17.22 -27.49 -17.29
N ASN A 104 16.65 -28.03 -18.36
CA ASN A 104 15.35 -27.61 -18.88
C ASN A 104 14.17 -28.41 -18.27
N GLN A 105 14.40 -29.59 -17.66
CA GLN A 105 13.34 -30.48 -17.16
C GLN A 105 12.58 -29.91 -15.96
N CYS A 106 13.26 -29.21 -15.04
CA CYS A 106 12.60 -28.60 -13.88
C CYS A 106 13.00 -27.13 -13.68
N GLN A 107 12.14 -26.22 -14.13
CA GLN A 107 12.32 -24.77 -14.00
C GLN A 107 12.38 -24.31 -12.54
N TYR A 108 11.60 -24.92 -11.63
CA TYR A 108 11.67 -24.65 -10.20
C TYR A 108 13.05 -24.98 -9.62
N CYS A 109 13.55 -26.21 -9.81
CA CYS A 109 14.85 -26.63 -9.27
C CYS A 109 16.01 -25.82 -9.88
N ARG A 110 15.90 -25.44 -11.16
CA ARG A 110 16.85 -24.52 -11.80
C ARG A 110 16.86 -23.14 -11.14
N LEU A 111 15.71 -22.51 -10.93
CA LEU A 111 15.62 -21.19 -10.31
C LEU A 111 16.06 -21.22 -8.84
N LYS A 112 15.65 -22.26 -8.09
CA LYS A 112 16.14 -22.56 -6.74
C LYS A 112 17.66 -22.69 -6.72
N LYS A 113 18.28 -23.39 -7.69
CA LYS A 113 19.74 -23.50 -7.80
C LYS A 113 20.40 -22.17 -8.18
N CYS A 114 19.81 -21.36 -9.07
CA CYS A 114 20.30 -20.00 -9.38
C CYS A 114 20.45 -19.14 -8.11
N PHE A 115 19.41 -19.11 -7.26
CA PHE A 115 19.50 -18.40 -5.97
C PHE A 115 20.50 -19.05 -5.01
N ARG A 116 20.49 -20.39 -4.89
CA ARG A 116 21.41 -21.15 -4.01
C ARG A 116 22.89 -20.92 -4.33
N VAL A 117 23.24 -20.61 -5.57
CA VAL A 117 24.61 -20.27 -5.99
C VAL A 117 24.90 -18.76 -6.03
N GLY A 118 23.99 -17.91 -5.51
CA GLY A 118 24.23 -16.47 -5.34
C GLY A 118 23.87 -15.56 -6.52
N MET A 119 23.00 -15.99 -7.45
CA MET A 119 22.48 -15.08 -8.49
C MET A 119 21.54 -14.02 -7.88
N ARG A 120 21.92 -12.75 -8.07
CA ARG A 120 21.31 -11.55 -7.46
C ARG A 120 20.08 -11.05 -8.23
N LYS A 121 18.90 -11.02 -7.58
CA LYS A 121 17.62 -10.56 -8.19
C LYS A 121 17.69 -9.08 -8.56
N GLU A 122 18.26 -8.28 -7.68
CA GLU A 122 18.45 -6.83 -7.77
C GLU A 122 19.37 -6.41 -8.92
N ALA A 123 20.30 -7.27 -9.34
CA ALA A 123 21.16 -7.03 -10.49
C ALA A 123 20.42 -7.14 -11.85
N VAL A 124 19.15 -7.59 -11.88
CA VAL A 124 18.35 -7.73 -13.11
C VAL A 124 17.67 -6.39 -13.47
N GLN A 125 18.48 -5.38 -13.80
CA GLN A 125 18.03 -4.05 -14.22
C GLN A 125 16.92 -4.12 -15.29
N ARG A 126 15.92 -3.23 -15.21
CA ARG A 126 14.79 -3.13 -16.17
C ARG A 126 15.16 -2.52 -17.54
N GLY A 127 16.45 -2.44 -17.87
CA GLY A 127 16.98 -1.89 -19.12
C GLY A 127 17.52 -0.48 -18.93
N ARG A 128 18.36 -0.03 -19.87
CA ARG A 128 18.74 1.38 -20.00
C ARG A 128 17.93 1.96 -21.16
N ILE A 129 17.38 3.14 -20.96
CA ILE A 129 16.85 3.97 -22.06
C ILE A 129 18.03 4.85 -22.52
N PRO A 130 18.41 4.86 -23.81
CA PRO A 130 19.40 5.81 -24.31
C PRO A 130 18.92 7.26 -24.17
N PRO A 131 19.82 8.25 -24.03
CA PRO A 131 19.42 9.65 -24.00
C PRO A 131 18.73 10.07 -25.31
N SER A 132 17.88 11.08 -25.21
CA SER A 132 16.95 11.50 -26.26
C SER A 132 17.63 12.05 -27.52
N HIS A 133 17.18 11.57 -28.68
CA HIS A 133 17.08 12.40 -29.88
C HIS A 133 15.61 12.56 -30.27
N SER A 134 15.24 13.77 -30.66
CA SER A 134 13.86 14.23 -30.80
C SER A 134 13.38 14.21 -32.26
N SER A 135 12.30 13.48 -32.56
CA SER A 135 11.57 13.62 -33.83
C SER A 135 10.09 13.24 -33.71
N ALA A 136 9.25 14.14 -34.22
CA ALA A 136 7.82 14.00 -34.51
C ALA A 136 7.45 12.78 -35.39
N SER A 137 6.20 12.27 -35.48
CA SER A 137 5.01 12.43 -34.61
C SER A 137 4.09 11.17 -34.71
N PRO A 138 2.78 11.17 -35.08
CA PRO A 138 1.81 10.46 -34.22
C PRO A 138 0.94 9.39 -34.89
N THR A 139 0.61 8.32 -34.16
CA THR A 139 -0.61 7.52 -34.36
C THR A 139 -1.29 7.23 -33.03
N ALA A 140 -2.61 7.41 -32.97
CA ALA A 140 -3.39 7.26 -31.75
C ALA A 140 -4.12 5.91 -31.70
N ALA A 141 -4.09 5.27 -30.54
CA ALA A 141 -5.07 4.27 -30.12
C ALA A 141 -5.36 4.49 -28.62
N PRO A 142 -6.63 4.51 -28.18
CA PRO A 142 -7.00 4.97 -26.83
C PRO A 142 -7.06 3.85 -25.79
N GLY A 143 -6.92 4.18 -24.50
CA GLY A 143 -7.33 3.27 -23.42
C GLY A 143 -6.59 3.34 -22.08
N GLY A 144 -6.86 4.38 -21.28
CA GLY A 144 -6.91 4.27 -19.81
C GLY A 144 -5.69 3.71 -19.06
N ALA A 145 -4.57 4.45 -19.03
CA ALA A 145 -3.47 4.23 -18.09
C ALA A 145 -2.99 5.56 -17.48
N GLU A 146 -3.93 6.30 -16.88
CA GLU A 146 -3.68 7.65 -16.34
C GLU A 146 -2.82 7.62 -15.06
N TYR A 147 -1.57 8.04 -15.23
CA TYR A 147 -0.73 8.74 -14.24
C TYR A 147 -0.55 8.11 -12.85
N PHE A 148 0.14 6.96 -12.76
CA PHE A 148 0.93 6.65 -11.56
C PHE A 148 2.23 7.47 -11.56
N ASN A 149 2.31 8.47 -10.68
CA ASN A 149 3.40 9.45 -10.69
C ASN A 149 4.66 8.97 -9.94
N GLY A 150 5.34 7.99 -10.54
CA GLY A 150 6.81 7.91 -10.49
C GLY A 150 7.54 7.58 -9.18
N GLN A 151 7.17 6.52 -8.45
CA GLN A 151 8.10 5.73 -7.60
C GLN A 151 7.66 4.24 -7.54
N PRO A 152 8.58 3.30 -7.24
CA PRO A 152 8.22 1.90 -7.03
C PRO A 152 7.64 1.69 -5.62
N VAL A 153 6.32 1.47 -5.54
CA VAL A 153 5.65 0.96 -4.33
C VAL A 153 6.12 -0.45 -3.96
N SER A 154 5.97 -0.84 -2.69
CA SER A 154 6.24 -2.21 -2.24
C SER A 154 5.30 -3.22 -2.91
N GLU A 155 5.66 -4.51 -2.91
CA GLU A 155 4.81 -5.55 -3.52
C GLU A 155 3.48 -5.71 -2.75
N LEU A 156 3.46 -5.51 -1.42
CA LEU A 156 2.22 -5.49 -0.64
C LEU A 156 1.30 -4.36 -1.10
N ILE A 157 1.79 -3.11 -1.14
CA ILE A 157 1.00 -1.97 -1.63
C ILE A 157 0.57 -2.18 -3.09
N SER A 158 1.44 -2.76 -3.92
CA SER A 158 1.12 -3.12 -5.30
C SER A 158 -0.02 -4.13 -5.41
N GLN A 159 -0.23 -5.00 -4.43
CA GLN A 159 -1.32 -5.96 -4.39
C GLN A 159 -2.59 -5.33 -3.80
N LEU A 160 -2.49 -4.56 -2.72
CA LEU A 160 -3.61 -3.83 -2.13
C LEU A 160 -4.26 -2.86 -3.14
N LEU A 161 -3.46 -2.21 -4.00
CA LEU A 161 -3.92 -1.34 -5.09
C LEU A 161 -4.55 -2.10 -6.27
N ARG A 162 -4.15 -3.34 -6.54
CA ARG A 162 -4.75 -4.19 -7.60
C ARG A 162 -6.06 -4.84 -7.15
N ALA A 163 -6.30 -4.92 -5.85
CA ALA A 163 -7.52 -5.46 -5.27
C ALA A 163 -8.71 -4.46 -5.28
N GLU A 164 -8.47 -3.18 -5.60
CA GLU A 164 -9.52 -2.15 -5.67
C GLU A 164 -10.43 -2.39 -6.90
N PRO A 165 -11.71 -2.78 -6.72
CA PRO A 165 -12.58 -3.15 -7.85
C PRO A 165 -13.04 -1.94 -8.67
N TYR A 166 -12.99 -0.73 -8.08
CA TYR A 166 -13.37 0.52 -8.73
C TYR A 166 -12.25 1.56 -8.61
N PRO A 167 -11.45 1.78 -9.68
CA PRO A 167 -10.47 2.87 -9.71
C PRO A 167 -11.16 4.23 -9.50
N ALA A 168 -10.57 5.07 -8.63
CA ALA A 168 -11.14 6.35 -8.21
C ALA A 168 -11.51 7.31 -9.37
N SER A 169 -10.82 7.17 -10.52
CA SER A 169 -11.12 7.91 -11.75
C SER A 169 -12.55 7.69 -12.29
N ARG A 170 -13.21 6.57 -12.00
CA ARG A 170 -14.63 6.36 -12.37
C ARG A 170 -15.59 7.20 -11.54
N TYR A 171 -15.34 7.38 -10.24
CA TYR A 171 -16.22 8.16 -9.36
C TYR A 171 -15.98 9.68 -9.51
N GLY A 172 -14.71 10.11 -9.51
CA GLY A 172 -14.40 11.55 -9.62
C GLY A 172 -14.81 12.20 -10.94
N SER A 173 -14.73 11.49 -12.07
CA SER A 173 -14.95 12.09 -13.40
C SER A 173 -16.42 12.29 -13.76
N GLN A 174 -17.31 11.35 -13.40
CA GLN A 174 -18.72 11.40 -13.82
C GLN A 174 -19.54 12.44 -13.06
N TYR A 175 -19.28 12.62 -11.76
CA TYR A 175 -20.08 13.51 -10.91
C TYR A 175 -19.55 14.94 -10.80
N ALA A 176 -18.25 15.18 -11.10
CA ALA A 176 -17.68 16.53 -11.05
C ALA A 176 -18.03 17.43 -12.24
N GLN A 177 -18.43 16.86 -13.39
CA GLN A 177 -18.78 17.65 -14.59
C GLN A 177 -20.21 18.21 -14.59
N GLN A 178 -21.09 17.72 -13.71
CA GLN A 178 -22.46 18.22 -13.59
C GLN A 178 -22.61 18.96 -12.25
N GLY A 179 -22.80 20.27 -12.29
CA GLY A 179 -23.10 21.11 -11.11
C GLY A 179 -24.50 20.87 -10.49
N SER A 180 -25.02 19.64 -10.62
CA SER A 180 -26.29 19.19 -10.08
C SER A 180 -26.05 18.55 -8.71
N VAL A 181 -26.88 18.89 -7.72
CA VAL A 181 -26.84 18.21 -6.42
C VAL A 181 -27.33 16.78 -6.63
N MET A 182 -26.48 15.78 -6.35
CA MET A 182 -26.85 14.37 -6.49
C MET A 182 -28.11 14.06 -5.67
N GLY A 183 -29.10 13.46 -6.33
CA GLY A 183 -30.31 12.97 -5.65
C GLY A 183 -29.96 11.92 -4.60
N ILE A 184 -30.75 11.86 -3.53
CA ILE A 184 -30.42 11.02 -2.36
C ILE A 184 -30.34 9.53 -2.71
N ASP A 185 -31.13 9.07 -3.69
CA ASP A 185 -31.08 7.68 -4.17
C ASP A 185 -29.71 7.34 -4.79
N ASN A 186 -29.12 8.26 -5.56
CA ASN A 186 -27.79 8.09 -6.14
C ASN A 186 -26.69 8.08 -5.05
N ILE A 187 -26.88 8.84 -3.96
CA ILE A 187 -25.96 8.85 -2.82
C ILE A 187 -26.08 7.53 -2.03
N CYS A 188 -27.30 7.00 -1.84
CA CYS A 188 -27.53 5.68 -1.25
C CYS A 188 -26.96 4.55 -2.12
N GLU A 189 -27.11 4.60 -3.45
CA GLU A 189 -26.51 3.63 -4.39
C GLU A 189 -24.98 3.69 -4.32
N LEU A 190 -24.38 4.88 -4.36
CA LEU A 190 -22.93 5.04 -4.23
C LEU A 190 -22.43 4.48 -2.89
N ALA A 191 -23.12 4.76 -1.78
CA ALA A 191 -22.80 4.16 -0.49
C ALA A 191 -22.90 2.62 -0.49
N ALA A 192 -23.92 2.03 -1.13
CA ALA A 192 -24.04 0.58 -1.27
C ALA A 192 -22.87 -0.01 -2.08
N ARG A 193 -22.42 0.70 -3.12
CA ARG A 193 -21.26 0.32 -3.93
C ARG A 193 -19.93 0.43 -3.17
N LEU A 194 -19.78 1.42 -2.28
CA LEU A 194 -18.62 1.51 -1.38
C LEU A 194 -18.60 0.39 -0.32
N LEU A 195 -19.77 0.00 0.21
CA LEU A 195 -19.89 -1.16 1.10
C LEU A 195 -19.54 -2.47 0.36
N PHE A 196 -20.11 -2.70 -0.83
CA PHE A 196 -19.77 -3.87 -1.65
C PHE A 196 -18.28 -3.90 -2.01
N SER A 197 -17.73 -2.76 -2.47
CA SER A 197 -16.31 -2.58 -2.77
C SER A 197 -15.40 -2.93 -1.57
N THR A 198 -15.87 -2.75 -0.34
CA THR A 198 -15.11 -3.14 0.87
C THR A 198 -14.97 -4.66 0.98
N VAL A 199 -16.06 -5.40 0.74
CA VAL A 199 -16.15 -6.87 0.86
C VAL A 199 -15.60 -7.59 -0.39
N GLU A 200 -15.56 -6.92 -1.53
CA GLU A 200 -14.86 -7.38 -2.73
C GLU A 200 -13.34 -7.14 -2.63
N TRP A 201 -12.92 -5.95 -2.18
CA TRP A 201 -11.50 -5.64 -1.94
C TRP A 201 -10.88 -6.61 -0.93
N SER A 202 -11.53 -6.86 0.21
CA SER A 202 -11.02 -7.77 1.24
C SER A 202 -10.81 -9.21 0.72
N ARG A 203 -11.59 -9.67 -0.26
CA ARG A 203 -11.42 -10.98 -0.89
C ARG A 203 -10.27 -11.06 -1.90
N ASN A 204 -9.70 -9.92 -2.31
CA ASN A 204 -8.66 -9.84 -3.34
C ASN A 204 -7.30 -9.33 -2.83
N ILE A 205 -7.23 -8.80 -1.60
CA ILE A 205 -5.95 -8.50 -0.93
C ILE A 205 -5.20 -9.78 -0.50
N PRO A 206 -3.86 -9.74 -0.35
CA PRO A 206 -3.11 -10.88 0.19
C PRO A 206 -3.50 -11.20 1.64
N TYR A 207 -3.25 -12.46 2.05
CA TYR A 207 -3.46 -13.02 3.39
C TYR A 207 -4.91 -13.12 3.87
N PHE A 208 -5.77 -12.12 3.64
CA PHE A 208 -7.16 -12.17 4.13
C PHE A 208 -7.95 -13.41 3.66
N PRO A 209 -7.87 -13.85 2.38
CA PRO A 209 -8.56 -15.06 1.92
C PRO A 209 -7.99 -16.38 2.51
N GLU A 210 -6.79 -16.33 3.10
CA GLU A 210 -6.13 -17.47 3.75
C GLU A 210 -6.55 -17.63 5.22
N LEU A 211 -7.16 -16.59 5.81
CA LEU A 211 -7.73 -16.64 7.17
C LEU A 211 -8.98 -17.53 7.22
N ALA A 212 -9.28 -18.07 8.42
CA ALA A 212 -10.52 -18.81 8.64
C ALA A 212 -11.76 -17.94 8.37
N MET A 213 -12.84 -18.55 7.84
CA MET A 213 -14.06 -17.80 7.50
C MET A 213 -14.73 -17.13 8.70
N ALA A 214 -14.55 -17.67 9.92
CA ALA A 214 -14.99 -17.03 11.15
C ALA A 214 -14.22 -15.73 11.43
N ASP A 215 -12.89 -15.77 11.30
CA ASP A 215 -11.99 -14.62 11.45
C ASP A 215 -12.30 -13.55 10.39
N GLN A 216 -12.43 -13.93 9.11
CA GLN A 216 -12.80 -13.01 8.02
C GLN A 216 -14.12 -12.27 8.31
N VAL A 217 -15.13 -12.99 8.81
CA VAL A 217 -16.42 -12.41 9.20
C VAL A 217 -16.28 -11.49 10.42
N SER A 218 -15.49 -11.88 11.43
CA SER A 218 -15.31 -11.07 12.65
C SER A 218 -14.53 -9.78 12.40
N LEU A 219 -13.47 -9.83 11.59
CA LEU A 219 -12.66 -8.67 11.20
C LEU A 219 -13.50 -7.63 10.44
N LEU A 220 -14.26 -8.04 9.43
CA LEU A 220 -15.12 -7.13 8.68
C LEU A 220 -16.30 -6.62 9.52
N ARG A 221 -16.87 -7.44 10.41
CA ARG A 221 -17.94 -6.99 11.33
C ARG A 221 -17.49 -5.89 12.28
N LEU A 222 -16.24 -5.91 12.73
CA LEU A 222 -15.69 -4.84 13.56
C LEU A 222 -15.32 -3.60 12.72
N SER A 223 -14.64 -3.80 11.59
CA SER A 223 -13.98 -2.72 10.84
C SER A 223 -14.82 -2.03 9.76
N TRP A 224 -15.99 -2.57 9.36
CA TRP A 224 -16.72 -2.07 8.18
C TRP A 224 -17.07 -0.58 8.22
N SER A 225 -17.34 -0.03 9.40
CA SER A 225 -17.68 1.38 9.56
C SER A 225 -16.47 2.29 9.31
N GLU A 226 -15.30 1.95 9.86
CA GLU A 226 -14.03 2.63 9.57
C GLU A 226 -13.65 2.54 8.09
N LEU A 227 -13.77 1.34 7.50
CA LEU A 227 -13.52 1.09 6.08
C LEU A 227 -14.49 1.87 5.18
N PHE A 228 -15.76 2.00 5.57
CA PHE A 228 -16.73 2.83 4.88
C PHE A 228 -16.35 4.31 4.91
N VAL A 229 -15.90 4.85 6.06
CA VAL A 229 -15.45 6.26 6.14
C VAL A 229 -14.21 6.51 5.27
N LEU A 230 -13.25 5.58 5.24
CA LEU A 230 -12.09 5.65 4.33
C LEU A 230 -12.52 5.65 2.86
N ASN A 231 -13.41 4.73 2.47
CA ASN A 231 -13.94 4.64 1.10
C ASN A 231 -14.78 5.87 0.70
N ALA A 232 -15.55 6.43 1.63
CA ALA A 232 -16.34 7.65 1.43
C ALA A 232 -15.45 8.87 1.19
N ALA A 233 -14.33 9.00 1.90
CA ALA A 233 -13.36 10.05 1.66
C ALA A 233 -12.62 9.86 0.32
N GLN A 234 -12.08 8.66 0.07
CA GLN A 234 -11.34 8.34 -1.15
C GLN A 234 -12.18 8.51 -2.44
N SER A 235 -13.49 8.25 -2.35
CA SER A 235 -14.43 8.36 -3.49
C SER A 235 -15.23 9.67 -3.51
N ALA A 236 -14.91 10.62 -2.62
CA ALA A 236 -15.59 11.91 -2.48
C ALA A 236 -17.13 11.83 -2.37
N LEU A 237 -17.64 10.91 -1.53
CA LEU A 237 -19.08 10.73 -1.28
C LEU A 237 -19.73 12.05 -0.83
N PRO A 238 -20.80 12.54 -1.48
CA PRO A 238 -21.46 13.79 -1.08
C PRO A 238 -22.16 13.68 0.28
N LEU A 239 -21.65 14.39 1.29
CA LEU A 239 -22.19 14.40 2.66
C LEU A 239 -23.00 15.67 2.99
N HIS A 240 -23.78 16.20 2.05
CA HIS A 240 -24.57 17.41 2.27
C HIS A 240 -25.71 17.18 3.28
N MET A 241 -25.83 18.07 4.27
CA MET A 241 -26.70 17.86 5.43
C MET A 241 -28.20 17.75 5.08
N ALA A 242 -28.71 18.53 4.14
CA ALA A 242 -30.14 18.50 3.78
C ALA A 242 -30.56 17.17 3.09
N PRO A 243 -29.85 16.66 2.06
CA PRO A 243 -30.10 15.31 1.53
C PRO A 243 -30.01 14.21 2.61
N LEU A 244 -29.01 14.26 3.50
CA LEU A 244 -28.83 13.26 4.56
C LEU A 244 -29.95 13.27 5.62
N LEU A 245 -30.47 14.45 5.98
CA LEU A 245 -31.63 14.56 6.90
C LEU A 245 -32.92 14.04 6.25
N ALA A 246 -33.12 14.28 4.95
CA ALA A 246 -34.22 13.70 4.19
C ALA A 246 -34.11 12.16 4.11
N ALA A 247 -32.90 11.64 3.89
CA ALA A 247 -32.60 10.21 3.81
C ALA A 247 -32.99 9.45 5.09
N ALA A 248 -32.65 10.02 6.25
CA ALA A 248 -32.85 9.41 7.56
C ALA A 248 -34.31 9.43 8.05
N GLY A 249 -35.27 9.86 7.22
CA GLY A 249 -36.71 9.68 7.46
C GLY A 249 -37.34 10.68 8.42
N PHE A 250 -36.69 11.81 8.72
CA PHE A 250 -37.14 12.80 9.72
C PHE A 250 -38.52 13.43 9.43
N HIS A 251 -39.04 13.31 8.22
CA HIS A 251 -40.39 13.75 7.87
C HIS A 251 -41.51 12.78 8.30
N ALA A 252 -41.19 11.54 8.71
CA ALA A 252 -42.17 10.50 8.97
C ALA A 252 -42.70 10.45 10.42
N SER A 253 -42.05 11.13 11.37
CA SER A 253 -42.50 11.20 12.77
C SER A 253 -41.86 12.39 13.50
N PRO A 254 -42.60 13.16 14.32
CA PRO A 254 -42.06 14.32 15.04
C PRO A 254 -41.07 13.89 16.14
N MET A 255 -39.78 13.97 15.82
CA MET A 255 -38.67 13.87 16.77
C MET A 255 -38.61 15.13 17.66
N SER A 256 -38.16 15.01 18.91
CA SER A 256 -37.84 16.19 19.72
C SER A 256 -36.65 16.95 19.12
N ALA A 257 -36.60 18.26 19.35
CA ALA A 257 -35.55 19.13 18.82
C ALA A 257 -34.14 18.62 19.20
N ASP A 258 -33.97 18.13 20.44
CA ASP A 258 -32.70 17.60 20.96
C ASP A 258 -32.21 16.38 20.16
N ARG A 259 -33.13 15.52 19.72
CA ARG A 259 -32.79 14.36 18.86
C ARG A 259 -32.40 14.79 17.45
N VAL A 260 -33.01 15.84 16.91
CA VAL A 260 -32.63 16.42 15.61
C VAL A 260 -31.24 17.04 15.70
N VAL A 261 -30.97 17.86 16.73
CA VAL A 261 -29.66 18.46 16.99
C VAL A 261 -28.58 17.39 17.17
N SER A 262 -28.82 16.39 18.03
CA SER A 262 -27.88 15.29 18.26
C SER A 262 -27.56 14.50 16.98
N PHE A 263 -28.53 14.33 16.07
CA PHE A 263 -28.29 13.66 14.79
C PHE A 263 -27.53 14.56 13.79
N MET A 264 -27.83 15.86 13.77
CA MET A 264 -27.06 16.83 12.97
C MET A 264 -25.60 16.91 13.43
N ASP A 265 -25.32 16.81 14.72
CA ASP A 265 -23.96 16.75 15.26
C ASP A 265 -23.25 15.43 14.92
N GLN A 266 -23.96 14.30 14.91
CA GLN A 266 -23.41 13.04 14.37
C GLN A 266 -23.05 13.14 12.88
N ILE A 267 -23.89 13.79 12.05
CA ILE A 267 -23.54 14.09 10.65
C ILE A 267 -22.28 14.98 10.57
N ARG A 268 -22.16 16.01 11.42
CA ARG A 268 -20.97 16.88 11.47
C ARG A 268 -19.69 16.13 11.82
N VAL A 269 -19.73 15.19 12.77
CA VAL A 269 -18.57 14.36 13.14
C VAL A 269 -18.10 13.48 11.96
N PHE A 270 -19.03 12.98 11.15
CA PHE A 270 -18.72 12.22 9.93
C PHE A 270 -18.14 13.12 8.82
N GLN A 271 -18.75 14.28 8.57
CA GLN A 271 -18.22 15.30 7.65
C GLN A 271 -16.78 15.70 8.04
N ASP A 272 -16.53 15.95 9.32
CA ASP A 272 -15.22 16.33 9.88
C ASP A 272 -14.15 15.23 9.70
N GLN A 273 -14.49 13.94 9.86
CA GLN A 273 -13.52 12.85 9.63
C GLN A 273 -13.14 12.74 8.14
N VAL A 274 -14.11 12.87 7.24
CA VAL A 274 -13.87 12.88 5.79
C VAL A 274 -13.05 14.12 5.39
N GLU A 275 -13.38 15.30 5.92
CA GLU A 275 -12.62 16.52 5.61
C GLU A 275 -11.18 16.45 6.17
N LYS A 276 -10.97 15.85 7.35
CA LYS A 276 -9.62 15.65 7.93
C LYS A 276 -8.75 14.68 7.12
N LEU A 277 -9.35 13.71 6.42
CA LEU A 277 -8.64 12.88 5.44
C LEU A 277 -8.30 13.70 4.17
N ASN A 278 -9.27 14.43 3.63
CA ASN A 278 -9.06 15.25 2.42
C ASN A 278 -8.02 16.37 2.62
N ARG A 279 -8.02 17.05 3.79
CA ARG A 279 -7.01 18.05 4.18
C ARG A 279 -5.61 17.47 4.41
N LEU A 280 -5.47 16.16 4.60
CA LEU A 280 -4.17 15.47 4.68
C LEU A 280 -3.63 15.10 3.28
N GLN A 281 -4.48 15.19 2.25
CA GLN A 281 -4.21 14.75 0.88
C GLN A 281 -3.71 13.31 0.86
N VAL A 282 -4.49 12.39 1.45
CA VAL A 282 -4.19 10.95 1.48
C VAL A 282 -4.25 10.40 0.04
N ASP A 283 -3.20 9.71 -0.40
CA ASP A 283 -3.15 9.12 -1.74
C ASP A 283 -3.72 7.68 -1.78
N SER A 284 -3.76 7.07 -2.96
CA SER A 284 -4.33 5.72 -3.16
C SER A 284 -3.56 4.61 -2.45
N ALA A 285 -2.23 4.70 -2.35
CA ALA A 285 -1.40 3.74 -1.64
C ALA A 285 -1.57 3.88 -0.11
N GLU A 286 -1.65 5.11 0.37
CA GLU A 286 -1.92 5.40 1.78
C GLU A 286 -3.33 4.97 2.20
N TYR A 287 -4.36 5.23 1.38
CA TYR A 287 -5.71 4.70 1.60
C TYR A 287 -5.72 3.17 1.63
N ALA A 288 -5.05 2.50 0.68
CA ALA A 288 -4.98 1.05 0.64
C ALA A 288 -4.29 0.45 1.89
N CYS A 289 -3.22 1.09 2.38
CA CYS A 289 -2.57 0.74 3.65
C CYS A 289 -3.47 1.02 4.87
N LEU A 290 -4.14 2.18 4.94
CA LEU A 290 -5.05 2.52 6.05
C LEU A 290 -6.23 1.54 6.14
N LYS A 291 -6.80 1.13 5.00
CA LYS A 291 -7.81 0.05 4.94
C LYS A 291 -7.24 -1.26 5.49
N ALA A 292 -6.02 -1.65 5.10
CA ALA A 292 -5.41 -2.89 5.58
C ALA A 292 -5.14 -2.87 7.09
N ILE A 293 -4.68 -1.74 7.63
CA ILE A 293 -4.43 -1.57 9.07
C ILE A 293 -5.75 -1.57 9.87
N ALA A 294 -6.82 -0.98 9.34
CA ALA A 294 -8.15 -1.01 9.97
C ALA A 294 -8.81 -2.40 9.90
N LEU A 295 -8.61 -3.14 8.80
CA LEU A 295 -9.19 -4.47 8.59
C LEU A 295 -8.50 -5.56 9.41
N PHE A 296 -7.17 -5.61 9.40
CA PHE A 296 -6.40 -6.55 10.22
C PHE A 296 -6.27 -5.96 11.63
N THR A 297 -7.19 -6.27 12.54
CA THR A 297 -7.07 -5.93 13.97
C THR A 297 -7.25 -7.16 14.86
N SER A 298 -6.36 -7.30 15.85
CA SER A 298 -6.45 -8.29 16.92
C SER A 298 -7.58 -8.00 17.92
N ASP A 299 -8.20 -6.80 17.87
CA ASP A 299 -9.38 -6.42 18.66
C ASP A 299 -10.65 -7.25 18.31
N ALA A 300 -10.65 -7.97 17.18
CA ALA A 300 -11.84 -8.69 16.71
C ALA A 300 -12.16 -9.90 17.60
N CYS A 301 -13.39 -9.95 18.12
CA CYS A 301 -13.84 -11.02 19.01
C CYS A 301 -13.93 -12.36 18.26
N GLY A 302 -13.34 -13.42 18.83
CA GLY A 302 -13.45 -14.78 18.32
C GLY A 302 -12.47 -15.15 17.19
N LEU A 303 -11.38 -14.39 17.01
CA LEU A 303 -10.27 -14.77 16.14
C LEU A 303 -9.64 -16.11 16.54
N THR A 304 -9.24 -16.89 15.55
CA THR A 304 -8.56 -18.18 15.72
C THR A 304 -7.07 -17.99 16.06
N ASP A 305 -6.41 -17.00 15.45
CA ASP A 305 -5.04 -16.61 15.76
C ASP A 305 -4.89 -15.07 15.74
N PRO A 306 -5.11 -14.39 16.90
CA PRO A 306 -4.96 -12.94 17.02
C PRO A 306 -3.54 -12.45 16.72
N ALA A 307 -2.50 -13.23 17.05
CA ALA A 307 -1.11 -12.85 16.86
C ALA A 307 -0.71 -12.91 15.37
N HIS A 308 -1.27 -13.86 14.62
CA HIS A 308 -1.13 -13.86 13.16
C HIS A 308 -1.76 -12.59 12.55
N VAL A 309 -2.98 -12.22 12.95
CA VAL A 309 -3.67 -11.01 12.48
C VAL A 309 -2.89 -9.73 12.83
N GLU A 310 -2.37 -9.63 14.05
CA GLU A 310 -1.49 -8.54 14.48
C GLU A 310 -0.26 -8.44 13.57
N SER A 311 0.38 -9.58 13.26
CA SER A 311 1.50 -9.61 12.30
C SER A 311 1.11 -9.19 10.87
N LEU A 312 -0.16 -9.25 10.48
CA LEU A 312 -0.64 -8.73 9.18
C LEU A 312 -0.83 -7.21 9.25
N GLN A 313 -1.31 -6.70 10.39
CA GLN A 313 -1.38 -5.26 10.66
C GLN A 313 0.02 -4.62 10.64
N GLU A 314 0.99 -5.22 11.33
CA GLU A 314 2.39 -4.77 11.35
C GLU A 314 2.98 -4.65 9.93
N LYS A 315 2.77 -5.67 9.08
CA LYS A 315 3.23 -5.64 7.68
C LYS A 315 2.64 -4.46 6.90
N ALA A 316 1.38 -4.13 7.13
CA ALA A 316 0.73 -2.97 6.51
C ALA A 316 1.25 -1.64 7.08
N GLN A 317 1.52 -1.54 8.39
CA GLN A 317 2.14 -0.37 9.02
C GLN A 317 3.58 -0.14 8.53
N VAL A 318 4.40 -1.21 8.41
CA VAL A 318 5.77 -1.14 7.88
C VAL A 318 5.76 -0.68 6.42
N ALA A 319 4.91 -1.28 5.58
CA ALA A 319 4.79 -0.86 4.18
C ALA A 319 4.37 0.60 4.04
N LEU A 320 3.45 1.09 4.88
CA LEU A 320 3.06 2.50 4.94
C LEU A 320 4.23 3.40 5.40
N THR A 321 5.00 2.95 6.39
CA THR A 321 6.19 3.67 6.90
C THR A 321 7.25 3.84 5.83
N GLU A 322 7.55 2.77 5.09
CA GLU A 322 8.51 2.78 3.97
C GLU A 322 8.02 3.68 2.84
N TYR A 323 6.74 3.54 2.45
CA TYR A 323 6.15 4.35 1.40
C TYR A 323 6.16 5.85 1.72
N VAL A 324 5.71 6.23 2.92
CA VAL A 324 5.69 7.64 3.36
C VAL A 324 7.11 8.22 3.41
N ARG A 325 8.11 7.46 3.87
CA ARG A 325 9.52 7.90 3.88
C ARG A 325 10.08 8.11 2.47
N ALA A 326 9.70 7.27 1.51
CA ALA A 326 10.17 7.37 0.12
C ALA A 326 9.44 8.46 -0.68
N GLN A 327 8.12 8.57 -0.53
CA GLN A 327 7.27 9.46 -1.33
C GLN A 327 7.17 10.88 -0.74
N TYR A 328 7.23 11.00 0.59
CA TYR A 328 7.04 12.27 1.31
C TYR A 328 8.22 12.58 2.27
N PRO A 329 9.48 12.61 1.80
CA PRO A 329 10.66 12.84 2.66
C PRO A 329 10.65 14.21 3.35
N SER A 330 9.91 15.19 2.84
CA SER A 330 9.69 16.50 3.47
C SER A 330 8.61 16.53 4.56
N GLN A 331 7.91 15.42 4.80
CA GLN A 331 6.84 15.30 5.80
C GLN A 331 7.12 14.13 6.78
N PRO A 332 8.20 14.16 7.59
CA PRO A 332 8.56 13.06 8.49
C PRO A 332 7.46 12.66 9.49
N GLN A 333 6.56 13.60 9.83
CA GLN A 333 5.40 13.38 10.71
C GLN A 333 4.17 12.78 10.00
N ARG A 334 4.19 12.60 8.68
CA ARG A 334 3.02 12.17 7.89
C ARG A 334 2.50 10.79 8.28
N PHE A 335 3.39 9.83 8.54
CA PHE A 335 3.02 8.48 9.02
C PHE A 335 2.20 8.54 10.32
N GLY A 336 2.66 9.30 11.31
CA GLY A 336 1.93 9.51 12.56
C GLY A 336 0.59 10.21 12.34
N ARG A 337 0.54 11.23 11.46
CA ARG A 337 -0.72 11.93 11.11
C ARG A 337 -1.75 11.01 10.45
N LEU A 338 -1.30 10.05 9.62
CA LEU A 338 -2.13 9.03 8.97
C LEU A 338 -2.67 8.02 9.99
N LEU A 339 -1.81 7.41 10.81
CA LEU A 339 -2.26 6.46 11.84
C LEU A 339 -3.23 7.10 12.84
N LEU A 340 -2.97 8.35 13.25
CA LEU A 340 -3.87 9.13 14.11
C LEU A 340 -5.21 9.48 13.45
N ARG A 341 -5.51 9.05 12.22
CA ARG A 341 -6.87 9.07 11.66
C ARG A 341 -7.70 7.88 12.12
N LEU A 342 -7.13 6.67 12.19
CA LEU A 342 -7.90 5.44 12.43
C LEU A 342 -8.70 5.50 13.76
N PRO A 343 -8.12 5.84 14.93
CA PRO A 343 -8.90 5.96 16.16
C PRO A 343 -10.00 7.04 16.12
N ALA A 344 -9.83 8.06 15.27
CA ALA A 344 -10.81 9.13 15.11
C ALA A 344 -11.99 8.73 14.20
N LEU A 345 -11.85 7.72 13.34
CA LEU A 345 -12.95 7.19 12.52
C LEU A 345 -14.05 6.58 13.40
N ARG A 346 -13.67 6.00 14.54
CA ARG A 346 -14.57 5.41 15.56
C ARG A 346 -15.51 6.41 16.22
N ALA A 347 -15.29 7.72 16.04
CA ALA A 347 -16.24 8.76 16.44
C ALA A 347 -17.50 8.79 15.55
N VAL A 348 -17.48 8.14 14.37
CA VAL A 348 -18.63 7.98 13.47
C VAL A 348 -19.36 6.69 13.81
N PRO A 349 -20.61 6.72 14.33
CA PRO A 349 -21.29 5.49 14.70
C PRO A 349 -21.67 4.64 13.49
N ALA A 350 -21.44 3.33 13.55
CA ALA A 350 -21.91 2.37 12.56
C ALA A 350 -23.44 2.46 12.33
N SER A 351 -24.20 2.76 13.38
CA SER A 351 -25.64 3.02 13.35
C SER A 351 -26.02 4.29 12.58
N LEU A 352 -25.21 5.35 12.62
CA LEU A 352 -25.41 6.56 11.81
C LEU A 352 -25.28 6.22 10.32
N ILE A 353 -24.21 5.52 9.94
CA ILE A 353 -23.97 5.10 8.55
C ILE A 353 -25.12 4.22 8.06
N SER A 354 -25.57 3.27 8.89
CA SER A 354 -26.74 2.44 8.60
C SER A 354 -28.02 3.26 8.41
N GLN A 355 -28.30 4.24 9.29
CA GLN A 355 -29.50 5.08 9.20
C GLN A 355 -29.48 6.02 7.98
N LEU A 356 -28.32 6.59 7.64
CA LEU A 356 -28.16 7.54 6.53
C LEU A 356 -28.29 6.87 5.16
N PHE A 357 -27.64 5.72 4.95
CA PHE A 357 -27.48 5.15 3.61
C PHE A 357 -28.25 3.84 3.41
N PHE A 358 -28.34 2.99 4.43
CA PHE A 358 -28.77 1.59 4.27
C PHE A 358 -30.19 1.30 4.76
N MET A 359 -30.75 2.11 5.67
CA MET A 359 -32.12 1.93 6.20
C MET A 359 -33.19 1.93 5.10
N ARG A 360 -33.03 2.78 4.07
CA ARG A 360 -33.92 2.84 2.90
C ARG A 360 -33.75 1.67 1.92
N LEU A 361 -32.66 0.91 2.07
CA LEU A 361 -32.16 -0.07 1.11
C LEU A 361 -32.33 -1.53 1.60
N VAL A 362 -32.14 -1.77 2.90
CA VAL A 362 -32.24 -3.09 3.56
C VAL A 362 -33.09 -3.08 4.82
N GLY A 363 -33.78 -1.97 5.11
CA GLY A 363 -34.61 -1.81 6.29
C GLY A 363 -33.81 -1.98 7.57
N LYS A 364 -34.35 -2.77 8.50
CA LYS A 364 -33.76 -3.03 9.83
C LYS A 364 -32.69 -4.13 9.83
N THR A 365 -32.23 -4.58 8.67
CA THR A 365 -31.22 -5.66 8.57
C THR A 365 -29.84 -5.13 8.97
N PRO A 366 -29.16 -5.71 9.98
CA PRO A 366 -27.81 -5.28 10.37
C PRO A 366 -26.80 -5.43 9.22
N ILE A 367 -25.87 -4.48 9.10
CA ILE A 367 -24.85 -4.52 8.04
C ILE A 367 -23.89 -5.70 8.26
N GLU A 368 -23.68 -6.06 9.52
CA GLU A 368 -22.93 -7.22 10.02
C GLU A 368 -23.55 -8.56 9.57
N THR A 369 -24.85 -8.59 9.28
CA THR A 369 -25.54 -9.73 8.67
C THR A 369 -25.24 -9.77 7.17
N LEU A 370 -25.43 -8.65 6.47
CA LEU A 370 -25.21 -8.54 5.03
C LEU A 370 -23.75 -8.81 4.64
N ILE A 371 -22.78 -8.34 5.44
CA ILE A 371 -21.34 -8.62 5.24
C ILE A 371 -21.05 -10.12 5.34
N ARG A 372 -21.56 -10.80 6.38
CA ARG A 372 -21.43 -12.26 6.53
C ARG A 372 -22.03 -12.97 5.32
N ASP A 373 -23.23 -12.58 4.93
CA ASP A 373 -23.98 -13.27 3.88
C ASP A 373 -23.35 -13.02 2.49
N MET A 374 -22.83 -11.82 2.23
CA MET A 374 -22.02 -11.52 1.04
C MET A 374 -20.74 -12.34 0.95
N LEU A 375 -20.01 -12.51 2.08
CA LEU A 375 -18.80 -13.34 2.13
C LEU A 375 -19.11 -14.80 1.82
N LEU A 376 -20.11 -15.36 2.50
CA LEU A 376 -20.52 -16.76 2.35
C LEU A 376 -21.14 -17.07 0.97
N SER A 377 -21.76 -16.10 0.30
CA SER A 377 -22.41 -16.29 -1.01
C SER A 377 -21.45 -16.57 -2.17
N GLY A 378 -20.13 -16.38 -1.99
CA GLY A 378 -19.08 -16.68 -2.98
C GLY A 378 -19.14 -15.89 -4.32
N SER A 379 -20.20 -15.11 -4.52
CA SER A 379 -20.63 -14.52 -5.80
C SER A 379 -20.72 -13.01 -5.68
N SER A 380 -20.65 -12.28 -6.80
CA SER A 380 -21.01 -10.86 -6.84
C SER A 380 -22.47 -10.69 -6.41
N PHE A 381 -22.70 -10.00 -5.30
CA PHE A 381 -24.03 -9.81 -4.74
C PHE A 381 -24.79 -8.77 -5.57
N ASN A 382 -25.58 -9.23 -6.55
CA ASN A 382 -26.43 -8.35 -7.35
C ASN A 382 -27.49 -7.72 -6.46
N TRP A 383 -27.27 -6.45 -6.14
CA TRP A 383 -28.25 -5.60 -5.48
C TRP A 383 -29.54 -5.50 -6.33
N PRO A 384 -30.75 -5.52 -5.74
CA PRO A 384 -32.02 -5.58 -6.49
C PRO A 384 -32.40 -4.31 -7.28
N TYR A 385 -31.44 -3.44 -7.61
CA TYR A 385 -31.62 -2.25 -8.45
C TYR A 385 -30.76 -2.31 -9.72
N SER A 386 -30.93 -3.38 -10.50
CA SER A 386 -30.94 -3.22 -11.96
C SER A 386 -32.33 -2.72 -12.36
N SER A 387 -32.59 -1.43 -12.21
CA SER A 387 -33.84 -0.81 -12.69
C SER A 387 -33.91 -0.97 -14.21
N GLY A 388 -34.92 -1.69 -14.70
CA GLY A 388 -35.18 -1.82 -16.11
C GLY A 388 -35.91 -0.61 -16.69
N GLN A 389 -35.55 -0.26 -17.94
CA GLN A 389 -36.19 0.70 -18.86
C GLN A 389 -36.42 2.10 -18.30
#